data_AF-A0A212C3D3-F1
#
_entry.id   AF-A0A212C3D3-F1
#
_cell.length_a   1.000
_cell.length_b   1.000
_cell.length_c   1.000
_cell.angle_alpha   90.00
_cell.angle_beta   90.00
_cell.angle_gamma   90.00
#
_symmetry.space_group_name_H-M   'P 1'
#
loop_
_entity.id
_entity.type
_entity.pdbx_description
1 polymer ?
#
loop_
_entity_poly.entity_id
_entity_poly.type
_entity_poly.pdbx_seq_one_letter_code
_entity_poly.pdbx_strand_id
1 'polypeptide(L)'
;MCIRDSFKGTYCYLVPYLVCFMWCELSVVLLLESTGLGLVRASVGYFLFLFALPILVFGLALMGALQLARWFVSLELTKIAVTLVLCSVPLLVRWWTKANFSVLGMVKSLTRSSVVKLILVWLTAIVLFCWFYLYRSEGMKVYNSTLTWPQYGFLCGPRAWKETNMARTQILCSHLEGHRVTWTGRFKYVRVTEIDNSAESAVHVLPLFLGDWLRCLYGEAYPSCSPGNVSTAEEELCRLKLLAKHPCHMKRFDRYKFEITVGMPYSSANGTRGPEEDDVTKDIVLRASSEFKDVLLHLRQGSVIEFSTVLEGRLGSKWPVFELKAISCLNCMAQLAPARRHVKVERDWRSAAHGAVKFAFDFLFFPFLSAA
;
A
#
# COMPACT_ATOMS: atom_id res chain seq x y z
N MET A 1 7.73 -16.98 49.46
CA MET A 1 9.12 -16.60 49.10
C MET A 1 9.10 -15.25 48.36
N CYS A 2 8.80 -14.15 49.06
CA CYS A 2 8.84 -12.77 48.53
C CYS A 2 9.04 -11.76 49.70
N ILE A 3 9.99 -12.03 50.61
CA ILE A 3 10.33 -11.13 51.74
C ILE A 3 11.76 -10.57 51.53
N ARG A 4 12.00 -9.98 50.36
CA ARG A 4 13.18 -9.15 50.12
C ARG A 4 12.90 -8.30 48.89
N ASP A 5 12.43 -7.09 49.14
CA ASP A 5 12.38 -5.89 48.28
C ASP A 5 11.03 -5.17 48.52
N SER A 6 11.06 -4.13 49.35
CA SER A 6 9.89 -3.46 49.96
C SER A 6 8.85 -2.94 48.96
N PHE A 7 9.19 -2.74 47.69
CA PHE A 7 8.26 -2.28 46.64
C PHE A 7 7.63 -3.39 45.79
N LYS A 8 8.13 -4.63 45.82
CA LYS A 8 7.50 -5.78 45.13
C LYS A 8 6.42 -6.47 45.97
N GLY A 9 6.47 -6.34 47.29
CA GLY A 9 5.47 -6.90 48.20
C GLY A 9 4.07 -6.34 47.93
N THR A 10 3.96 -5.03 47.71
CA THR A 10 2.68 -4.38 47.46
C THR A 10 2.02 -4.89 46.18
N TYR A 11 2.76 -5.04 45.07
CA TYR A 11 2.20 -5.60 43.83
C TYR A 11 1.81 -7.08 43.96
N CYS A 12 2.57 -7.89 44.72
CA CYS A 12 2.27 -9.30 44.90
C CYS A 12 1.04 -9.59 45.76
N TYR A 13 0.67 -8.68 46.67
CA TYR A 13 -0.49 -8.87 47.55
C TYR A 13 -1.67 -7.98 47.15
N LEU A 14 -1.43 -6.69 46.88
CA LEU A 14 -2.46 -5.72 46.56
C LEU A 14 -3.12 -6.00 45.22
N VAL A 15 -2.36 -6.35 44.17
CA VAL A 15 -2.94 -6.58 42.84
C VAL A 15 -3.87 -7.80 42.83
N PRO A 16 -3.48 -8.99 43.35
CA PRO A 16 -4.42 -10.10 43.44
C PRO A 16 -5.62 -9.80 44.32
N TYR A 17 -5.45 -9.05 45.42
CA TYR A 17 -6.56 -8.66 46.29
C TYR A 17 -7.53 -7.70 45.60
N LEU A 18 -7.03 -6.66 44.93
CA LEU A 18 -7.83 -5.72 44.17
C LEU A 18 -8.54 -6.42 43.01
N VAL A 19 -7.85 -7.29 42.28
CA VAL A 19 -8.47 -8.09 41.22
C VAL A 19 -9.59 -8.96 41.80
N CYS A 20 -9.34 -9.69 42.88
CA CYS A 20 -10.35 -10.53 43.52
C CYS A 20 -11.56 -9.72 44.04
N PHE A 21 -11.30 -8.56 44.66
CA PHE A 21 -12.32 -7.65 45.14
C PHE A 21 -13.16 -7.08 43.98
N MET A 22 -12.52 -6.62 42.91
CA MET A 22 -13.19 -6.11 41.71
C MET A 22 -14.05 -7.19 41.03
N TRP A 23 -13.54 -8.42 40.90
CA TRP A 23 -14.33 -9.53 40.36
C TRP A 23 -15.51 -9.90 41.28
N CYS A 24 -15.36 -9.76 42.59
CA CYS A 24 -16.43 -10.01 43.55
C CYS A 24 -17.54 -8.95 43.44
N GLU A 25 -17.18 -7.67 43.48
CA GLU A 25 -18.14 -6.55 43.31
C GLU A 25 -18.87 -6.62 41.96
N LEU A 26 -18.13 -6.85 40.86
CA LEU A 26 -18.72 -7.05 39.54
C LEU A 26 -19.68 -8.24 39.52
N SER A 27 -19.30 -9.35 40.15
CA SER A 27 -20.17 -10.53 40.22
C SER A 27 -21.44 -10.24 41.01
N VAL A 28 -21.36 -9.50 42.11
CA VAL A 28 -22.52 -9.14 42.95
C VAL A 28 -23.48 -8.22 42.19
N VAL A 29 -22.98 -7.17 41.52
CA VAL A 29 -23.81 -6.27 40.71
C VAL A 29 -24.49 -7.02 39.56
N LEU A 30 -23.76 -7.89 38.85
CA LEU A 30 -24.33 -8.71 37.80
C LEU A 30 -25.37 -9.72 38.34
N LEU A 31 -25.18 -10.26 39.54
CA LEU A 31 -26.13 -11.18 40.16
C LEU A 31 -27.44 -10.48 40.52
N LEU A 32 -27.36 -9.26 41.05
CA LEU A 32 -28.49 -8.44 41.47
C LEU A 32 -29.38 -7.98 40.28
N GLU A 33 -28.76 -7.70 39.13
CA GLU A 33 -29.46 -7.26 37.91
C GLU A 33 -29.84 -8.42 36.96
N SER A 34 -29.47 -9.67 37.29
CA SER A 34 -29.73 -10.83 36.44
C SER A 34 -31.00 -11.59 36.83
N THR A 35 -31.75 -12.05 35.83
CA THR A 35 -32.84 -13.01 36.04
C THR A 35 -32.27 -14.44 36.10
N GLY A 36 -32.81 -15.29 36.98
CA GLY A 36 -32.29 -16.66 37.18
C GLY A 36 -32.25 -17.50 35.89
N LEU A 37 -33.18 -17.26 34.97
CA LEU A 37 -33.18 -17.89 33.63
C LEU A 37 -31.99 -17.43 32.77
N GLY A 38 -31.59 -16.16 32.88
CA GLY A 38 -30.42 -15.60 32.20
C GLY A 38 -29.11 -16.18 32.71
N LEU A 39 -29.02 -16.43 34.03
CA LEU A 39 -27.85 -17.03 34.65
C LEU A 39 -27.63 -18.47 34.17
N VAL A 40 -28.70 -19.27 34.10
CA VAL A 40 -28.65 -20.65 33.57
C VAL A 40 -28.26 -20.67 32.09
N ARG A 41 -28.78 -19.73 31.28
CA ARG A 41 -28.41 -19.63 29.87
C ARG A 41 -26.94 -19.24 29.69
N ALA A 42 -26.43 -18.32 30.51
CA ALA A 42 -25.03 -17.91 30.49
C ALA A 42 -24.11 -19.06 30.92
N SER A 43 -24.44 -19.80 31.98
CA SER A 43 -23.63 -20.94 32.42
C SER A 43 -23.57 -22.06 31.37
N VAL A 44 -24.70 -22.37 30.73
CA VAL A 44 -24.75 -23.33 29.62
C VAL A 44 -23.96 -22.80 28.42
N GLY A 45 -24.06 -21.51 28.11
CA GLY A 45 -23.30 -20.86 27.04
C GLY A 45 -21.78 -20.91 27.26
N TYR A 46 -21.31 -20.60 28.47
CA TYR A 46 -19.89 -20.68 28.83
C TYR A 46 -19.37 -22.12 28.78
N PHE A 47 -20.17 -23.09 29.26
CA PHE A 47 -19.82 -24.50 29.17
C PHE A 47 -19.67 -24.95 27.71
N LEU A 48 -20.63 -24.61 26.85
CA LEU A 48 -20.56 -24.91 25.41
C LEU A 48 -19.40 -24.20 24.72
N PHE A 49 -19.05 -22.98 25.13
CA PHE A 49 -17.92 -22.23 24.60
C PHE A 49 -16.57 -22.92 24.87
N LEU A 50 -16.40 -23.58 26.02
CA LEU A 50 -15.21 -24.38 26.33
C LEU A 50 -15.02 -25.55 25.36
N PHE A 51 -16.10 -26.11 24.79
CA PHE A 51 -16.02 -27.16 23.77
C PHE A 51 -15.92 -26.59 22.34
N ALA A 52 -16.49 -25.42 22.09
CA ALA A 52 -16.43 -24.77 20.78
C ALA A 52 -15.02 -24.23 20.46
N LEU A 53 -14.29 -23.74 21.47
CA LEU A 53 -12.96 -23.14 21.28
C LEU A 53 -11.90 -24.15 20.77
N PRO A 54 -11.79 -25.38 21.30
CA PRO A 54 -10.94 -26.42 20.73
C PRO A 54 -11.29 -26.78 19.28
N ILE A 55 -12.59 -26.87 18.96
CA ILE A 55 -13.06 -27.18 17.60
C ILE A 55 -12.68 -26.05 16.63
N LEU A 56 -12.81 -24.80 17.07
CA LEU A 56 -12.42 -23.63 16.29
C LEU A 56 -10.91 -23.56 16.07
N VAL A 57 -10.10 -23.86 17.10
CA VAL A 57 -8.64 -23.96 16.98
C VAL A 57 -8.25 -25.07 16.01
N PHE A 58 -8.88 -26.25 16.10
CA PHE A 58 -8.65 -27.35 15.18
C PHE A 58 -9.05 -26.99 13.74
N GLY A 59 -10.20 -26.34 13.56
CA GLY A 59 -10.66 -25.86 12.25
C GLY A 59 -9.73 -24.84 11.62
N LEU A 60 -9.22 -23.88 12.39
CA LEU A 60 -8.22 -22.91 11.94
C LEU A 60 -6.88 -23.57 11.60
N ALA A 61 -6.42 -24.52 12.42
CA ALA A 61 -5.20 -25.28 12.15
C ALA A 61 -5.31 -26.11 10.86
N LEU A 62 -6.45 -26.77 10.66
CA LEU A 62 -6.74 -27.55 9.44
C LEU A 62 -6.80 -26.64 8.21
N MET A 63 -7.49 -25.50 8.28
CA MET A 63 -7.49 -24.49 7.22
C MET A 63 -6.08 -23.98 6.89
N GLY A 64 -5.28 -23.70 7.91
CA GLY A 64 -3.87 -23.29 7.76
C GLY A 64 -3.03 -24.37 7.08
N ALA A 65 -3.18 -25.63 7.49
CA ALA A 65 -2.49 -26.76 6.89
C ALA A 65 -2.89 -26.99 5.43
N LEU A 66 -4.18 -26.88 5.10
CA LEU A 66 -4.68 -26.97 3.72
C LEU A 66 -4.15 -25.82 2.86
N GLN A 67 -4.10 -24.60 3.39
CA GLN A 67 -3.56 -23.44 2.69
C GLN A 67 -2.05 -23.58 2.46
N LEU A 68 -1.32 -24.08 3.45
CA LEU A 68 0.11 -24.40 3.32
C LEU A 68 0.34 -25.51 2.30
N ALA A 69 -0.47 -26.56 2.30
CA ALA A 69 -0.39 -27.63 1.31
C ALA A 69 -0.68 -27.12 -0.10
N ARG A 70 -1.71 -26.26 -0.29
CA ARG A 70 -1.98 -25.60 -1.57
C ARG A 70 -0.83 -24.70 -2.01
N TRP A 71 -0.26 -23.93 -1.09
CA TRP A 71 0.92 -23.10 -1.35
C TRP A 71 2.13 -23.97 -1.74
N PHE A 72 2.32 -25.11 -1.08
CA PHE A 72 3.40 -26.06 -1.35
C PHE A 72 3.25 -26.76 -2.70
N VAL A 73 2.03 -27.17 -3.08
CA VAL A 73 1.74 -27.74 -4.41
C VAL A 73 1.92 -26.69 -5.52
N SER A 74 1.71 -25.41 -5.21
CA SER A 74 1.97 -24.28 -6.13
C SER A 74 3.46 -23.91 -6.27
N LEU A 75 4.35 -24.50 -5.46
CA LEU A 75 5.78 -24.25 -5.52
C LEU A 75 6.45 -25.28 -6.43
N GLU A 76 7.17 -24.81 -7.44
CA GLU A 76 8.01 -25.69 -8.25
C GLU A 76 9.11 -26.36 -7.41
N LEU A 77 9.47 -27.60 -7.76
CA LEU A 77 10.43 -28.46 -7.04
C LEU A 77 11.74 -27.75 -6.70
N THR A 78 12.16 -26.81 -7.54
CA THR A 78 13.36 -25.98 -7.36
C THR A 78 13.29 -25.07 -6.14
N LYS A 79 12.11 -24.51 -5.82
CA LYS A 79 11.89 -23.64 -4.66
C LYS A 79 11.85 -24.42 -3.36
N ILE A 80 11.28 -25.64 -3.40
CA ILE A 80 11.31 -26.57 -2.27
C ILE A 80 12.75 -26.99 -1.96
N ALA A 81 13.54 -27.32 -2.97
CA ALA A 81 14.95 -27.68 -2.78
C ALA A 81 15.76 -26.54 -2.14
N VAL A 82 15.59 -25.30 -2.64
CA VAL A 82 16.30 -24.13 -2.08
C VAL A 82 15.90 -23.84 -0.64
N THR A 83 14.60 -23.91 -0.32
CA THR A 83 14.14 -23.69 1.07
C THR A 83 14.58 -24.79 2.03
N LEU A 84 14.63 -26.05 1.58
CA LEU A 84 15.09 -27.19 2.37
C LEU A 84 16.61 -27.12 2.63
N VAL A 85 17.39 -26.65 1.65
CA VAL A 85 18.82 -26.35 1.82
C VAL A 85 19.02 -25.17 2.78
N LEU A 86 18.25 -24.08 2.65
CA LEU A 86 18.36 -22.94 3.54
C LEU A 86 18.00 -23.29 4.99
N CYS A 87 16.98 -24.13 5.18
CA CYS A 87 16.53 -24.61 6.49
C CYS A 87 17.45 -25.71 7.07
N SER A 88 18.18 -26.45 6.25
CA SER A 88 19.14 -27.45 6.73
C SER A 88 20.44 -26.82 7.22
N VAL A 89 20.83 -25.63 6.75
CA VAL A 89 22.01 -24.89 7.22
C VAL A 89 21.99 -24.67 8.76
N PRO A 90 20.92 -24.13 9.39
CA PRO A 90 20.84 -24.02 10.85
C PRO A 90 20.90 -25.37 11.58
N LEU A 91 20.35 -26.42 10.99
CA LEU A 91 20.33 -27.77 11.58
C LEU A 91 21.71 -28.44 11.49
N LEU A 92 22.42 -28.24 10.38
CA LEU A 92 23.80 -28.69 10.19
C LEU A 92 24.75 -27.93 11.11
N VAL A 93 24.58 -26.61 11.26
CA VAL A 93 25.31 -25.80 12.24
C VAL A 93 25.05 -26.27 13.68
N ARG A 94 23.80 -26.61 14.01
CA ARG A 94 23.43 -27.21 15.30
C ARG A 94 24.07 -28.59 15.52
N TRP A 95 24.14 -29.40 14.47
CA TRP A 95 24.77 -30.74 14.52
C TRP A 95 26.29 -30.64 14.67
N TRP A 96 26.93 -29.70 13.97
CA TRP A 96 28.37 -29.48 14.01
C TRP A 96 28.85 -28.88 15.34
N THR A 97 28.05 -28.01 15.96
CA THR A 97 28.47 -27.32 17.19
C THR A 97 28.20 -28.10 18.48
N LYS A 98 27.54 -29.27 18.42
CA LYS A 98 27.06 -30.04 19.61
C LYS A 98 26.47 -29.14 20.71
N ALA A 99 25.92 -27.99 20.33
CA ALA A 99 25.42 -27.01 21.27
C ALA A 99 23.97 -27.36 21.56
N ASN A 100 23.72 -27.96 22.72
CA ASN A 100 22.38 -27.98 23.31
C ASN A 100 22.03 -26.56 23.76
N PHE A 101 21.70 -25.70 22.79
CA PHE A 101 21.17 -24.37 23.05
C PHE A 101 19.76 -24.53 23.63
N SER A 102 19.68 -24.56 24.97
CA SER A 102 18.44 -24.32 25.69
C SER A 102 18.01 -22.89 25.38
N VAL A 103 17.00 -22.73 24.51
CA VAL A 103 16.41 -21.45 24.13
C VAL A 103 16.03 -20.64 25.37
N LEU A 104 15.58 -21.33 26.42
CA LEU A 104 15.23 -20.72 27.71
C LEU A 104 16.46 -20.17 28.46
N GLY A 105 17.60 -20.87 28.42
CA GLY A 105 18.85 -20.42 29.02
C GLY A 105 19.50 -19.28 28.23
N MET A 106 19.39 -19.31 26.90
CA MET A 106 19.87 -18.25 26.02
C MET A 106 19.06 -16.97 26.20
N VAL A 107 17.71 -17.03 26.26
CA VAL A 107 16.86 -15.85 26.52
C VAL A 107 17.12 -15.25 27.90
N LYS A 108 17.35 -16.09 28.92
CA LYS A 108 17.64 -15.66 30.30
C LYS A 108 19.06 -15.08 30.45
N SER A 109 20.02 -15.54 29.65
CA SER A 109 21.38 -14.99 29.58
C SER A 109 21.45 -13.72 28.72
N LEU A 110 20.74 -13.69 27.58
CA LEU A 110 20.61 -12.52 26.70
C LEU A 110 19.98 -11.34 27.45
N THR A 111 18.87 -11.54 28.17
CA THR A 111 18.20 -10.47 28.93
C THR A 111 19.07 -9.88 30.05
N ARG A 112 20.11 -10.59 30.50
CA ARG A 112 21.06 -10.11 31.52
C ARG A 112 22.23 -9.29 30.94
N SER A 113 22.49 -9.39 29.64
CA SER A 113 23.60 -8.71 28.96
C SER A 113 23.25 -7.27 28.55
N SER A 114 24.18 -6.32 28.75
CA SER A 114 24.02 -4.91 28.33
C SER A 114 23.84 -4.76 26.80
N VAL A 115 24.33 -5.73 26.04
CA VAL A 115 24.23 -5.78 24.57
C VAL A 115 22.78 -5.94 24.12
N VAL A 116 21.96 -6.70 24.84
CA VAL A 116 20.54 -6.86 24.50
C VAL A 116 19.74 -5.61 24.80
N LYS A 117 20.09 -4.87 25.85
CA LYS A 117 19.49 -3.55 26.11
C LYS A 117 19.83 -2.58 24.99
N LEU A 118 21.07 -2.59 24.48
CA LEU A 118 21.47 -1.80 23.32
C LEU A 118 20.70 -2.20 22.06
N ILE A 119 20.63 -3.49 21.74
CA ILE A 119 19.87 -3.98 20.56
C ILE A 119 18.38 -3.58 20.67
N LEU A 120 17.77 -3.73 21.86
CA LEU A 120 16.39 -3.33 22.08
C LEU A 120 16.21 -1.82 21.89
N VAL A 121 17.12 -0.99 22.41
CA VAL A 121 17.10 0.46 22.23
C VAL A 121 17.22 0.83 20.75
N TRP A 122 18.13 0.21 20.01
CA TRP A 122 18.28 0.44 18.57
C TRP A 122 17.05 0.00 17.78
N LEU A 123 16.47 -1.16 18.10
CA LEU A 123 15.21 -1.60 17.49
C LEU A 123 14.07 -0.63 17.80
N THR A 124 13.93 -0.17 19.05
CA THR A 124 12.92 0.85 19.40
C THR A 124 13.17 2.17 18.69
N ALA A 125 14.43 2.60 18.53
CA ALA A 125 14.79 3.81 17.81
C ALA A 125 14.49 3.69 16.31
N ILE A 126 14.77 2.54 15.70
CA ILE A 126 14.43 2.25 14.30
C ILE A 126 12.91 2.23 14.11
N VAL A 127 12.16 1.59 15.02
CA VAL A 127 10.70 1.56 14.97
C VAL A 127 10.12 2.98 15.13
N LEU A 128 10.64 3.77 16.07
CA LEU A 128 10.23 5.17 16.26
C LEU A 128 10.59 6.06 15.07
N PHE A 129 11.77 5.85 14.47
CA PHE A 129 12.20 6.58 13.28
C PHE A 129 11.33 6.22 12.07
N CYS A 130 11.08 4.93 11.83
CA CYS A 130 10.16 4.46 10.81
C CYS A 130 8.74 4.98 11.06
N TRP A 131 8.25 4.96 12.30
CA TRP A 131 6.95 5.50 12.67
C TRP A 131 6.86 7.00 12.36
N PHE A 132 7.86 7.79 12.76
CA PHE A 132 7.90 9.22 12.50
C PHE A 132 7.98 9.54 11.00
N TYR A 133 8.84 8.84 10.27
CA TYR A 133 9.03 9.03 8.83
C TYR A 133 7.77 8.66 8.04
N LEU A 134 7.18 7.49 8.34
CA LEU A 134 5.95 7.03 7.70
C LEU A 134 4.76 7.93 8.07
N TYR A 135 4.63 8.34 9.35
CA TYR A 135 3.54 9.23 9.76
C TYR A 135 3.64 10.63 9.13
N ARG A 136 4.86 11.15 8.95
CA ARG A 136 5.11 12.47 8.36
C ARG A 136 5.02 12.48 6.83
N SER A 137 5.04 11.33 6.15
CA SER A 137 4.90 11.27 4.69
C SER A 137 3.46 11.49 4.20
N GLU A 138 2.64 12.29 4.90
CA GLU A 138 1.36 12.73 4.35
C GLU A 138 1.61 13.42 3.01
N GLY A 139 1.12 12.80 1.94
CA GLY A 139 0.75 13.55 0.75
C GLY A 139 -0.37 14.53 1.09
N MET A 140 -0.51 15.58 0.29
CA MET A 140 -1.51 16.63 0.52
C MET A 140 -2.91 16.05 0.76
N LYS A 141 -3.61 16.55 1.79
CA LYS A 141 -5.00 16.17 2.05
C LYS A 141 -5.86 16.63 0.88
N VAL A 142 -6.53 15.69 0.22
CA VAL A 142 -7.42 16.00 -0.89
C VAL A 142 -8.73 16.59 -0.36
N TYR A 143 -9.05 17.82 -0.72
CA TYR A 143 -10.30 18.47 -0.33
C TYR A 143 -11.40 18.20 -1.36
N ASN A 144 -12.52 17.63 -0.92
CA ASN A 144 -13.74 17.55 -1.72
C ASN A 144 -14.32 18.96 -1.86
N SER A 145 -14.10 19.57 -3.02
CA SER A 145 -14.33 20.98 -3.25
C SER A 145 -15.46 21.18 -4.26
N THR A 146 -16.21 22.27 -4.13
CA THR A 146 -17.21 22.71 -5.10
C THR A 146 -16.61 23.45 -6.31
N LEU A 147 -15.27 23.53 -6.38
CA LEU A 147 -14.54 24.27 -7.40
C LEU A 147 -14.69 23.62 -8.78
N THR A 148 -15.18 24.39 -9.75
CA THR A 148 -15.31 23.94 -11.14
C THR A 148 -14.11 24.36 -11.98
N TRP A 149 -13.84 23.62 -13.06
CA TRP A 149 -12.73 23.94 -13.96
C TRP A 149 -12.80 25.33 -14.61
N PRO A 150 -13.98 25.83 -15.05
CA PRO A 150 -14.08 27.19 -15.56
C PRO A 150 -13.75 28.26 -14.51
N GLN A 151 -14.14 28.05 -13.25
CA GLN A 151 -13.79 28.96 -12.15
C GLN A 151 -12.29 28.99 -11.89
N TYR A 152 -11.64 27.81 -11.87
CA TYR A 152 -10.19 27.72 -11.76
C TYR A 152 -9.49 28.41 -12.94
N GLY A 153 -9.91 28.13 -14.18
CA GLY A 153 -9.33 28.72 -15.39
C GLY A 153 -9.48 30.23 -15.46
N PHE A 154 -10.55 30.80 -14.90
CA PHE A 154 -10.73 32.25 -14.81
C PHE A 154 -9.74 32.90 -13.83
N LEU A 155 -9.53 32.31 -12.65
CA LEU A 155 -8.66 32.86 -11.59
C LEU A 155 -7.17 32.58 -11.82
N CYS A 156 -6.84 31.41 -12.39
CA CYS A 156 -5.47 30.88 -12.46
C CYS A 156 -4.97 30.65 -13.89
N GLY A 157 -5.80 30.94 -14.91
CA GLY A 157 -5.45 30.72 -16.30
C GLY A 157 -4.73 31.90 -16.99
N PRO A 158 -4.55 31.83 -18.32
CA PRO A 158 -3.79 32.81 -19.08
C PRO A 158 -4.32 34.24 -19.03
N ARG A 159 -5.62 34.43 -18.75
CA ARG A 159 -6.21 35.78 -18.58
C ARG A 159 -5.67 36.48 -17.34
N ALA A 160 -5.60 35.77 -16.22
CA ALA A 160 -5.10 36.30 -14.95
C ALA A 160 -3.62 36.72 -15.03
N TRP A 161 -2.80 36.04 -15.84
CA TRP A 161 -1.38 36.42 -16.06
C TRP A 161 -1.20 37.64 -16.95
N LYS A 162 -2.22 37.98 -17.76
CA LYS A 162 -2.20 39.18 -18.59
C LYS A 162 -2.63 40.40 -17.79
N GLU A 163 -3.60 40.23 -16.89
CA GLU A 163 -4.10 41.30 -16.02
C GLU A 163 -3.19 41.56 -14.80
N THR A 164 -2.54 40.51 -14.29
CA THR A 164 -1.61 40.58 -13.15
C THR A 164 -0.30 39.84 -13.47
N ASN A 165 0.78 40.11 -12.73
CA ASN A 165 2.04 39.36 -12.91
C ASN A 165 1.83 37.85 -12.62
N MET A 166 2.35 36.97 -13.48
CA MET A 166 2.31 35.51 -13.32
C MET A 166 2.76 35.05 -11.92
N ALA A 167 3.82 35.64 -11.36
CA ALA A 167 4.29 35.29 -10.02
C ALA A 167 3.23 35.57 -8.93
N ARG A 168 2.50 36.69 -9.07
CA ARG A 168 1.41 37.04 -8.15
C ARG A 168 0.23 36.10 -8.30
N THR A 169 -0.12 35.72 -9.53
CA THR A 169 -1.15 34.72 -9.80
C THR A 169 -0.77 33.36 -9.21
N GLN A 170 0.48 32.92 -9.34
CA GLN A 170 0.96 31.66 -8.75
C GLN A 170 0.83 31.64 -7.23
N ILE A 171 1.21 32.73 -6.56
CA ILE A 171 1.05 32.86 -5.10
C ILE A 171 -0.43 32.78 -4.72
N LEU A 172 -1.32 33.49 -5.42
CA LEU A 172 -2.75 33.44 -5.14
C LEU A 172 -3.35 32.03 -5.39
N CYS A 173 -2.97 31.40 -6.49
CA CYS A 173 -3.47 30.09 -6.88
C CYS A 173 -2.91 28.95 -6.03
N SER A 174 -1.80 29.15 -5.33
CA SER A 174 -1.26 28.18 -4.37
C SER A 174 -2.25 27.85 -3.25
N HIS A 175 -3.18 28.75 -2.92
CA HIS A 175 -4.25 28.48 -1.95
C HIS A 175 -5.25 27.41 -2.41
N LEU A 176 -5.29 27.09 -3.71
CA LEU A 176 -6.15 26.05 -4.27
C LEU A 176 -5.44 24.68 -4.36
N GLU A 177 -4.23 24.54 -3.80
CA GLU A 177 -3.50 23.28 -3.77
C GLU A 177 -4.23 22.22 -2.92
N GLY A 178 -4.32 20.99 -3.42
CA GLY A 178 -5.05 19.88 -2.80
C GLY A 178 -6.56 19.84 -3.12
N HIS A 179 -7.10 20.86 -3.81
CA HIS A 179 -8.50 20.83 -4.26
C HIS A 179 -8.67 19.86 -5.44
N ARG A 180 -9.74 19.05 -5.42
CA ARG A 180 -10.12 18.18 -6.54
C ARG A 180 -11.02 18.93 -7.51
N VAL A 181 -10.72 18.83 -8.81
CA VAL A 181 -11.52 19.40 -9.89
C VAL A 181 -11.80 18.34 -10.95
N THR A 182 -13.02 18.33 -11.49
CA THR A 182 -13.45 17.46 -12.59
C THR A 182 -13.69 18.27 -13.85
N TRP A 183 -13.19 17.79 -14.98
CA TRP A 183 -13.30 18.46 -16.28
C TRP A 183 -13.22 17.49 -17.44
N THR A 184 -13.74 17.88 -18.59
CA THR A 184 -13.70 17.06 -19.80
C THR A 184 -12.62 17.57 -20.74
N GLY A 185 -11.93 16.67 -21.42
CA GLY A 185 -10.85 17.02 -22.33
C GLY A 185 -10.69 16.00 -23.45
N ARG A 186 -9.90 16.36 -24.44
CA ARG A 186 -9.56 15.51 -25.58
C ARG A 186 -8.18 14.93 -25.40
N PHE A 187 -8.11 13.60 -25.39
CA PHE A 187 -6.84 12.89 -25.29
C PHE A 187 -6.00 13.15 -26.55
N LYS A 188 -4.80 13.73 -26.42
CA LYS A 188 -3.85 13.86 -27.53
C LYS A 188 -2.90 12.67 -27.57
N TYR A 189 -2.08 12.51 -26.53
CA TYR A 189 -1.14 11.41 -26.40
C TYR A 189 -0.73 11.18 -24.95
N VAL A 190 -0.15 10.02 -24.69
CA VAL A 190 0.45 9.64 -23.40
C VAL A 190 1.91 9.28 -23.60
N ARG A 191 2.76 9.66 -22.65
CA ARG A 191 4.16 9.25 -22.61
C ARG A 191 4.54 8.71 -21.23
N VAL A 192 5.51 7.81 -21.19
CA VAL A 192 6.14 7.39 -19.92
C VAL A 192 7.17 8.44 -19.53
N THR A 193 7.11 8.91 -18.28
CA THR A 193 8.07 9.88 -17.73
C THR A 193 9.10 9.25 -16.83
N GLU A 194 8.66 8.31 -15.99
CA GLU A 194 9.49 7.67 -14.99
C GLU A 194 9.09 6.20 -14.90
N ILE A 195 10.09 5.34 -14.72
CA ILE A 195 9.92 3.92 -14.47
C ILE A 195 10.65 3.63 -13.17
N ASP A 196 9.90 3.25 -12.14
CA ASP A 196 10.44 2.86 -10.85
C ASP A 196 10.39 1.34 -10.72
N ASN A 197 11.56 0.71 -10.61
CA ASN A 197 11.70 -0.72 -10.33
C ASN A 197 12.68 -0.92 -9.18
N SER A 198 12.15 -0.81 -7.97
CA SER A 198 12.91 -1.08 -6.73
C SER A 198 13.54 -2.48 -6.68
N ALA A 199 12.92 -3.50 -7.28
CA ALA A 199 13.45 -4.87 -7.28
C ALA A 199 14.69 -4.98 -8.18
N GLU A 200 14.60 -4.47 -9.41
CA GLU A 200 15.72 -4.38 -10.35
C GLU A 200 16.86 -3.53 -9.78
N SER A 201 16.53 -2.43 -9.10
CA SER A 201 17.51 -1.56 -8.44
C SER A 201 18.29 -2.29 -7.34
N ALA A 202 17.61 -3.12 -6.53
CA ALA A 202 18.27 -3.93 -5.51
C ALA A 202 19.17 -5.01 -6.13
N VAL A 203 18.72 -5.66 -7.21
CA VAL A 203 19.49 -6.69 -7.93
C VAL A 203 20.73 -6.08 -8.60
N HIS A 204 20.65 -4.84 -9.08
CA HIS A 204 21.77 -4.14 -9.71
C HIS A 204 22.92 -3.81 -8.74
N VAL A 205 22.66 -3.78 -7.42
CA VAL A 205 23.72 -3.56 -6.40
C VAL A 205 24.55 -4.83 -6.18
N LEU A 206 24.04 -6.00 -6.57
CA LEU A 206 24.69 -7.29 -6.34
C LEU A 206 25.75 -7.60 -7.42
N PRO A 207 26.74 -8.45 -7.11
CA PRO A 207 27.67 -8.97 -8.11
C PRO A 207 26.93 -9.66 -9.27
N LEU A 208 27.45 -9.55 -10.49
CA LEU A 208 26.79 -9.99 -11.73
C LEU A 208 26.23 -11.43 -11.66
N PHE A 209 26.99 -12.39 -11.12
CA PHE A 209 26.55 -13.78 -11.02
C PHE A 209 25.29 -13.95 -10.14
N LEU A 210 25.23 -13.23 -9.01
CA LEU A 210 24.11 -13.29 -8.08
C LEU A 210 22.93 -12.46 -8.61
N GLY A 211 23.24 -11.35 -9.27
CA GLY A 211 22.26 -10.50 -9.93
C GLY A 211 21.52 -11.22 -11.05
N ASP A 212 22.23 -11.91 -11.94
CA ASP A 212 21.62 -12.68 -13.04
C ASP A 212 20.79 -13.86 -12.53
N TRP A 213 21.30 -14.58 -11.53
CA TRP A 213 20.57 -15.67 -10.90
C TRP A 213 19.25 -15.18 -10.26
N LEU A 214 19.30 -14.08 -9.49
CA LEU A 214 18.10 -13.49 -8.87
C LEU A 214 17.13 -12.92 -9.90
N ARG A 215 17.65 -12.30 -10.97
CA ARG A 215 16.83 -11.76 -12.07
C ARG A 215 16.06 -12.86 -12.78
N CYS A 216 16.64 -14.06 -12.94
CA CYS A 216 15.92 -15.22 -13.46
C CYS A 216 15.00 -15.89 -12.43
N LEU A 217 15.36 -15.88 -11.14
CA LEU A 217 14.55 -16.51 -10.09
C LEU A 217 13.22 -15.77 -9.85
N TYR A 218 13.27 -14.43 -9.86
CA TYR A 218 12.11 -13.59 -9.56
C TYR A 218 11.53 -12.88 -10.80
N GLY A 219 12.29 -12.79 -11.89
CA GLY A 219 11.84 -12.21 -13.14
C GLY A 219 11.30 -13.24 -14.13
N GLU A 220 11.34 -12.86 -15.40
CA GLU A 220 10.86 -13.64 -16.54
C GLU A 220 11.98 -13.77 -17.56
N ALA A 221 12.08 -14.93 -18.21
CA ALA A 221 13.07 -15.15 -19.26
C ALA A 221 12.63 -14.48 -20.57
N TYR A 222 13.56 -13.88 -21.29
CA TYR A 222 13.28 -13.39 -22.64
C TYR A 222 12.97 -14.57 -23.58
N PRO A 223 11.93 -14.49 -24.43
CA PRO A 223 11.55 -15.55 -25.36
C PRO A 223 12.67 -15.86 -26.36
N SER A 224 12.64 -17.05 -26.95
CA SER A 224 13.57 -17.47 -28.01
C SER A 224 13.13 -16.96 -29.38
N CYS A 225 14.07 -16.46 -30.19
CA CYS A 225 13.81 -15.97 -31.54
C CYS A 225 13.73 -17.18 -32.47
N SER A 226 12.58 -17.83 -32.54
CA SER A 226 12.32 -18.90 -33.52
C SER A 226 11.48 -18.35 -34.68
N PRO A 227 11.82 -18.67 -35.94
CA PRO A 227 10.96 -18.33 -37.07
C PRO A 227 9.65 -19.13 -36.99
N GLY A 228 8.52 -18.46 -36.73
CA GLY A 228 7.19 -19.07 -36.60
C GLY A 228 6.07 -18.02 -36.46
N ASN A 229 4.83 -18.48 -36.29
CA ASN A 229 3.67 -17.61 -35.99
C ASN A 229 3.71 -17.16 -34.52
N VAL A 230 4.67 -16.31 -34.18
CA VAL A 230 4.85 -15.73 -32.84
C VAL A 230 4.10 -14.39 -32.76
N SER A 231 3.61 -14.01 -31.57
CA SER A 231 2.95 -12.71 -31.43
C SER A 231 3.94 -11.56 -31.68
N THR A 232 3.47 -10.43 -32.22
CA THR A 232 4.34 -9.27 -32.52
C THR A 232 5.13 -8.80 -31.29
N ALA A 233 4.51 -8.88 -30.10
CA ALA A 233 5.13 -8.52 -28.83
C ALA A 233 6.28 -9.46 -28.45
N GLU A 234 6.15 -10.77 -28.67
CA GLU A 234 7.20 -11.75 -28.36
C GLU A 234 8.40 -11.62 -29.31
N GLU A 235 8.16 -11.29 -30.58
CA GLU A 235 9.22 -11.04 -31.55
C GLU A 235 10.04 -9.80 -31.17
N GLU A 236 9.36 -8.70 -30.79
CA GLU A 236 10.02 -7.50 -30.29
C GLU A 236 10.82 -7.78 -29.02
N LEU A 237 10.26 -8.54 -28.07
CA LEU A 237 10.95 -8.90 -26.83
C LEU A 237 12.19 -9.76 -27.09
N CYS A 238 12.15 -10.64 -28.09
CA CYS A 238 13.32 -11.41 -28.46
C CYS A 238 14.42 -10.54 -29.12
N ARG A 239 14.05 -9.57 -29.96
CA ARG A 239 15.03 -8.61 -30.50
C ARG A 239 15.70 -7.81 -29.38
N LEU A 240 14.94 -7.44 -28.34
CA LEU A 240 15.49 -6.76 -27.16
C LEU A 240 16.46 -7.65 -26.38
N LYS A 241 16.24 -8.97 -26.32
CA LYS A 241 17.17 -9.92 -25.67
C LYS A 241 18.58 -9.83 -26.23
N LEU A 242 18.72 -9.66 -27.55
CA LEU A 242 20.03 -9.53 -28.21
C LEU A 242 20.81 -8.31 -27.73
N LEU A 243 20.12 -7.26 -27.26
CA LEU A 243 20.71 -6.03 -26.74
C LEU A 243 20.88 -6.04 -25.21
N ALA A 244 20.00 -6.75 -24.50
CA ALA A 244 19.88 -6.68 -23.05
C ALA A 244 21.03 -7.33 -22.26
N LYS A 245 21.91 -8.11 -22.92
CA LYS A 245 23.07 -8.83 -22.32
C LYS A 245 22.76 -9.80 -21.16
N HIS A 246 21.50 -9.87 -20.72
CA HIS A 246 21.01 -10.75 -19.66
C HIS A 246 19.89 -11.65 -20.21
N PRO A 247 19.78 -12.91 -19.75
CA PRO A 247 18.78 -13.86 -20.26
C PRO A 247 17.36 -13.63 -19.71
N CYS A 248 17.22 -12.96 -18.57
CA CYS A 248 15.96 -12.71 -17.87
C CYS A 248 15.80 -11.23 -17.51
N HIS A 249 14.57 -10.77 -17.26
CA HIS A 249 14.23 -9.40 -16.89
C HIS A 249 13.20 -9.35 -15.75
N MET A 250 13.21 -8.30 -14.94
CA MET A 250 12.23 -8.10 -13.84
C MET A 250 11.17 -7.03 -14.14
N LYS A 251 10.81 -6.86 -15.42
CA LYS A 251 9.85 -5.86 -15.90
C LYS A 251 8.44 -5.97 -15.31
N ARG A 252 8.06 -7.14 -14.78
CA ARG A 252 6.81 -7.33 -14.03
C ARG A 252 6.68 -6.42 -12.81
N PHE A 253 7.80 -6.00 -12.21
CA PHE A 253 7.82 -5.11 -11.05
C PHE A 253 7.95 -3.62 -11.42
N ASP A 254 7.98 -3.28 -12.72
CA ASP A 254 8.02 -1.88 -13.16
C ASP A 254 6.74 -1.16 -12.75
N ARG A 255 6.91 -0.02 -12.06
CA ARG A 255 5.85 0.95 -11.81
C ARG A 255 6.07 2.16 -12.72
N TYR A 256 5.08 2.45 -13.56
CA TYR A 256 5.16 3.54 -14.53
C TYR A 256 4.54 4.82 -13.97
N LYS A 257 5.15 5.97 -14.27
CA LYS A 257 4.51 7.28 -14.19
C LYS A 257 4.30 7.82 -15.60
N PHE A 258 3.05 8.12 -15.91
CA PHE A 258 2.65 8.63 -17.21
C PHE A 258 2.44 10.13 -17.18
N GLU A 259 2.73 10.77 -18.31
CA GLU A 259 2.37 12.15 -18.58
C GLU A 259 1.41 12.16 -19.78
N ILE A 260 0.23 12.70 -19.55
CA ILE A 260 -0.87 12.74 -20.51
C ILE A 260 -1.02 14.17 -20.96
N THR A 261 -1.01 14.39 -22.27
CA THR A 261 -1.31 15.70 -22.85
C THR A 261 -2.76 15.72 -23.31
N VAL A 262 -3.50 16.70 -22.81
CA VAL A 262 -4.94 16.81 -23.00
C VAL A 262 -5.26 18.17 -23.60
N GLY A 263 -6.00 18.17 -24.71
CA GLY A 263 -6.57 19.38 -25.31
C GLY A 263 -7.88 19.77 -24.61
N MET A 264 -8.14 21.06 -24.52
CA MET A 264 -9.41 21.57 -24.01
C MET A 264 -10.61 21.11 -24.87
N PRO A 265 -11.79 20.87 -24.26
CA PRO A 265 -12.97 20.46 -24.99
C PRO A 265 -13.52 21.64 -25.82
N TYR A 266 -14.24 21.33 -26.89
CA TYR A 266 -14.90 22.34 -27.71
C TYR A 266 -15.86 23.19 -26.87
N SER A 267 -15.59 24.49 -26.83
CA SER A 267 -16.55 25.49 -26.34
C SER A 267 -17.01 26.34 -27.52
N SER A 268 -17.56 25.70 -28.55
CA SER A 268 -18.17 26.42 -29.69
C SER A 268 -19.66 26.14 -29.74
N ALA A 269 -20.48 27.16 -29.47
CA ALA A 269 -21.92 27.11 -29.70
C ALA A 269 -22.28 26.90 -31.19
N ASN A 270 -21.33 27.14 -32.10
CA ASN A 270 -21.44 26.88 -33.54
C ASN A 270 -20.26 25.99 -33.94
N GLY A 271 -20.51 24.75 -34.35
CA GLY A 271 -19.53 23.67 -34.57
C GLY A 271 -18.50 23.87 -35.70
N THR A 272 -17.97 25.07 -35.89
CA THR A 272 -16.84 25.35 -36.78
C THR A 272 -15.53 25.17 -36.05
N ARG A 273 -14.68 24.26 -36.57
CA ARG A 273 -13.29 24.06 -36.11
C ARG A 273 -12.49 25.34 -36.36
N GLY A 274 -11.90 25.90 -35.31
CA GLY A 274 -11.06 27.09 -35.41
C GLY A 274 -9.59 26.70 -35.65
N PRO A 275 -8.78 27.51 -36.35
CA PRO A 275 -7.33 27.28 -36.47
C PRO A 275 -6.55 27.49 -35.15
N GLU A 276 -7.19 28.05 -34.12
CA GLU A 276 -6.65 28.26 -32.76
C GLU A 276 -6.71 27.01 -31.84
N GLU A 277 -7.10 25.87 -32.42
CA GLU A 277 -7.57 24.66 -31.73
C GLU A 277 -6.49 23.58 -31.56
N ASP A 278 -5.43 23.63 -32.37
CA ASP A 278 -4.22 22.79 -32.28
C ASP A 278 -3.02 23.51 -31.64
N ASP A 279 -3.26 24.67 -31.02
CA ASP A 279 -2.21 25.41 -30.33
C ASP A 279 -1.72 24.63 -29.10
N VAL A 280 -0.53 24.03 -29.22
CA VAL A 280 0.14 23.25 -28.17
C VAL A 280 0.27 24.07 -26.88
N THR A 281 0.28 25.41 -26.96
CA THR A 281 0.37 26.29 -25.79
C THR A 281 -0.87 26.30 -24.90
N LYS A 282 -1.99 25.73 -25.36
CA LYS A 282 -3.23 25.58 -24.60
C LYS A 282 -3.43 24.16 -24.03
N ASP A 283 -2.48 23.25 -24.28
CA ASP A 283 -2.56 21.88 -23.80
C ASP A 283 -2.27 21.77 -22.30
N ILE A 284 -3.01 20.88 -21.64
CA ILE A 284 -2.88 20.61 -20.21
C ILE A 284 -2.15 19.29 -20.03
N VAL A 285 -1.18 19.31 -19.12
CA VAL A 285 -0.35 18.15 -18.80
C VAL A 285 -0.82 17.52 -17.49
N LEU A 286 -1.12 16.22 -17.52
CA LEU A 286 -1.53 15.44 -16.36
C LEU A 286 -0.51 14.37 -16.04
N ARG A 287 -0.18 14.20 -14.76
CA ARG A 287 0.60 13.07 -14.25
C ARG A 287 -0.33 11.97 -13.80
N ALA A 288 -0.14 10.77 -14.31
CA ALA A 288 -0.90 9.59 -13.94
C ALA A 288 0.03 8.49 -13.41
N SER A 289 -0.47 7.75 -12.43
CA SER A 289 0.24 6.64 -11.81
C SER A 289 0.01 5.31 -12.54
N SER A 290 0.74 4.27 -12.14
CA SER A 290 0.78 2.99 -12.85
C SER A 290 -0.56 2.24 -12.88
N GLU A 291 -1.49 2.55 -11.97
CA GLU A 291 -2.84 1.96 -11.92
C GLU A 291 -3.67 2.29 -13.16
N PHE A 292 -3.32 3.36 -13.88
CA PHE A 292 -3.99 3.76 -15.11
C PHE A 292 -3.36 3.15 -16.37
N LYS A 293 -2.29 2.36 -16.25
CA LYS A 293 -1.52 1.80 -17.38
C LYS A 293 -2.41 1.17 -18.44
N ASP A 294 -3.27 0.23 -18.04
CA ASP A 294 -4.08 -0.54 -18.99
C ASP A 294 -5.07 0.36 -19.73
N VAL A 295 -5.66 1.35 -19.05
CA VAL A 295 -6.55 2.30 -19.71
C VAL A 295 -5.78 3.17 -20.70
N LEU A 296 -4.69 3.79 -20.25
CA LEU A 296 -3.95 4.79 -21.03
C LEU A 296 -3.34 4.21 -22.31
N LEU A 297 -2.88 2.95 -22.27
CA LEU A 297 -2.31 2.28 -23.44
C LEU A 297 -3.35 1.93 -24.52
N HIS A 298 -4.64 1.85 -24.17
CA HIS A 298 -5.73 1.55 -25.10
C HIS A 298 -6.49 2.80 -25.58
N LEU A 299 -6.16 3.98 -25.05
CA LEU A 299 -6.79 5.23 -25.48
C LEU A 299 -6.30 5.64 -26.87
N ARG A 300 -7.23 6.10 -27.70
CA ARG A 300 -6.94 6.66 -29.03
C ARG A 300 -6.98 8.17 -29.01
N GLN A 301 -6.10 8.80 -29.80
CA GLN A 301 -6.08 10.24 -30.01
C GLN A 301 -7.47 10.75 -30.44
N GLY A 302 -7.90 11.87 -29.86
CA GLY A 302 -9.20 12.50 -30.13
C GLY A 302 -10.36 11.98 -29.28
N SER A 303 -10.14 10.99 -28.42
CA SER A 303 -11.16 10.47 -27.49
C SER A 303 -11.52 11.54 -26.44
N VAL A 304 -12.83 11.70 -26.17
CA VAL A 304 -13.34 12.64 -25.17
C VAL A 304 -13.50 11.92 -23.84
N ILE A 305 -12.85 12.47 -22.81
CA ILE A 305 -12.66 11.83 -21.52
C ILE A 305 -12.95 12.86 -20.42
N GLU A 306 -13.60 12.41 -19.36
CA GLU A 306 -13.72 13.15 -18.11
C GLU A 306 -12.54 12.79 -17.19
N PHE A 307 -11.78 13.81 -16.82
CA PHE A 307 -10.65 13.73 -15.92
C PHE A 307 -11.04 14.30 -14.56
N SER A 308 -10.69 13.58 -13.49
CA SER A 308 -10.71 14.08 -12.12
C SER A 308 -9.27 14.23 -11.66
N THR A 309 -8.87 15.46 -11.40
CA THR A 309 -7.49 15.81 -11.08
C THR A 309 -7.42 16.54 -9.75
N VAL A 310 -6.31 16.40 -9.05
CA VAL A 310 -6.00 17.25 -7.88
C VAL A 310 -5.02 18.32 -8.30
N LEU A 311 -5.33 19.54 -7.89
CA LEU A 311 -4.50 20.71 -8.13
C LEU A 311 -3.25 20.59 -7.25
N GLU A 312 -2.10 20.27 -7.86
CA GLU A 312 -0.81 20.15 -7.15
C GLU A 312 0.29 20.88 -7.92
N GLY A 313 1.29 21.40 -7.20
CA GLY A 313 2.48 21.99 -7.80
C GLY A 313 2.31 23.46 -8.21
N ARG A 314 2.93 23.86 -9.34
CA ARG A 314 3.01 25.27 -9.78
C ARG A 314 1.71 25.74 -10.43
N LEU A 315 0.65 25.84 -9.63
CA LEU A 315 -0.65 26.36 -10.04
C LEU A 315 -0.51 27.79 -10.59
N GLY A 316 -1.21 28.12 -11.67
CA GLY A 316 -1.08 29.42 -12.33
C GLY A 316 0.22 29.64 -13.12
N SER A 317 0.95 28.58 -13.46
CA SER A 317 2.07 28.64 -14.42
C SER A 317 1.61 28.36 -15.85
N LYS A 318 2.46 28.68 -16.84
CA LYS A 318 2.20 28.41 -18.27
C LYS A 318 1.86 26.95 -18.56
N TRP A 319 2.46 26.03 -17.81
CA TRP A 319 2.33 24.59 -18.00
C TRP A 319 2.07 23.91 -16.64
N PRO A 320 0.84 24.02 -16.11
CA PRO A 320 0.53 23.41 -14.83
C PRO A 320 0.48 21.90 -15.00
N VAL A 321 1.04 21.20 -14.03
CA VAL A 321 1.10 19.73 -14.03
C VAL A 321 0.22 19.22 -12.91
N PHE A 322 -0.91 18.62 -13.25
CA PHE A 322 -1.88 18.14 -12.25
C PHE A 322 -1.79 16.63 -12.06
N GLU A 323 -2.11 16.15 -10.87
CA GLU A 323 -2.16 14.71 -10.60
C GLU A 323 -3.54 14.14 -10.96
N LEU A 324 -3.56 13.07 -11.76
CA LEU A 324 -4.77 12.34 -12.14
C LEU A 324 -5.22 11.42 -11.00
N LYS A 325 -6.47 11.60 -10.56
CA LYS A 325 -7.11 10.74 -9.55
C LYS A 325 -8.20 9.85 -10.12
N ALA A 326 -8.91 10.27 -11.16
CA ALA A 326 -9.85 9.39 -11.85
C ALA A 326 -9.99 9.76 -13.32
N ILE A 327 -10.34 8.77 -14.12
CA ILE A 327 -10.58 8.89 -15.55
C ILE A 327 -11.88 8.17 -15.89
N SER A 328 -12.76 8.83 -16.64
CA SER A 328 -13.99 8.21 -17.16
C SER A 328 -14.14 8.53 -18.64
N CYS A 329 -14.33 7.50 -19.46
CA CYS A 329 -14.46 7.74 -20.89
C CYS A 329 -15.90 8.00 -21.32
N LEU A 330 -16.10 9.07 -22.10
CA LEU A 330 -17.41 9.47 -22.61
C LEU A 330 -17.66 8.94 -24.03
N ASN A 331 -16.63 8.90 -24.88
CA ASN A 331 -16.74 8.49 -26.29
C ASN A 331 -15.58 7.58 -26.75
N CYS A 332 -15.22 6.58 -25.95
CA CYS A 332 -14.22 5.57 -26.34
C CYS A 332 -14.91 4.40 -27.03
N MET A 333 -14.41 4.04 -28.21
CA MET A 333 -14.85 2.83 -28.94
C MET A 333 -14.30 1.54 -28.31
N ALA A 334 -13.17 1.62 -27.60
CA ALA A 334 -12.69 0.52 -26.78
C ALA A 334 -13.51 0.52 -25.48
N GLN A 335 -14.23 -0.56 -25.20
CA GLN A 335 -14.82 -0.78 -23.88
C GLN A 335 -13.66 -0.76 -22.88
N LEU A 336 -13.56 0.29 -22.06
CA LEU A 336 -12.69 0.31 -20.88
C LEU A 336 -13.21 -0.79 -19.93
N ALA A 337 -12.81 -2.04 -20.19
CA ALA A 337 -13.11 -3.16 -19.31
C ALA A 337 -12.08 -3.15 -18.17
N PRO A 338 -12.52 -3.31 -16.91
CA PRO A 338 -13.86 -3.72 -16.47
C PRO A 338 -14.75 -2.56 -15.97
N ALA A 339 -14.29 -1.30 -15.98
CA ALA A 339 -15.04 -0.18 -15.41
C ALA A 339 -15.02 1.08 -16.30
N ARG A 340 -16.19 1.68 -16.54
CA ARG A 340 -16.31 2.98 -17.25
C ARG A 340 -15.58 4.14 -16.56
N ARG A 341 -15.24 3.97 -15.27
CA ARG A 341 -14.52 4.92 -14.44
C ARG A 341 -13.42 4.20 -13.68
N HIS A 342 -12.18 4.64 -13.88
CA HIS A 342 -11.02 4.16 -13.13
C HIS A 342 -10.62 5.24 -12.13
N VAL A 343 -10.33 4.81 -10.91
CA VAL A 343 -9.92 5.69 -9.82
C VAL A 343 -8.53 5.24 -9.36
N LYS A 344 -7.68 6.21 -9.02
CA LYS A 344 -6.38 5.97 -8.40
C LYS A 344 -6.63 5.24 -7.09
N VAL A 345 -6.09 4.03 -6.98
CA VAL A 345 -6.21 3.23 -5.75
C VAL A 345 -5.21 3.79 -4.74
N GLU A 346 -5.67 4.69 -3.89
CA GLU A 346 -4.90 5.16 -2.74
C GLU A 346 -4.98 4.09 -1.64
N ARG A 347 -3.87 3.38 -1.41
CA ARG A 347 -3.77 2.49 -0.26
C ARG A 347 -3.54 3.35 0.98
N ASP A 348 -4.62 3.67 1.67
CA ASP A 348 -4.62 4.34 2.97
C ASP A 348 -4.10 3.41 4.07
N TRP A 349 -2.81 3.08 4.01
CA TRP A 349 -2.14 2.23 5.01
C TRP A 349 -2.31 2.79 6.43
N ARG A 350 -2.50 4.11 6.55
CA ARG A 350 -2.70 4.80 7.81
C ARG A 350 -4.09 4.60 8.39
N SER A 351 -5.16 4.58 7.59
CA SER A 351 -6.50 4.26 8.11
C SER A 351 -6.57 2.78 8.50
N ALA A 352 -5.92 1.91 7.73
CA ALA A 352 -5.78 0.49 8.05
C ALA A 352 -4.98 0.28 9.35
N ALA A 353 -3.84 0.95 9.51
CA ALA A 353 -3.01 0.87 10.72
C ALA A 353 -3.72 1.50 11.93
N HIS A 354 -4.33 2.67 11.78
CA HIS A 354 -5.11 3.31 12.85
C HIS A 354 -6.31 2.45 13.24
N GLY A 355 -7.02 1.85 12.27
CA GLY A 355 -8.10 0.89 12.52
C GLY A 355 -7.62 -0.34 13.27
N ALA A 356 -6.47 -0.91 12.88
CA ALA A 356 -5.87 -2.05 13.57
C ALA A 356 -5.42 -1.70 15.00
N VAL A 357 -4.81 -0.53 15.20
CA VAL A 357 -4.39 -0.05 16.52
C VAL A 357 -5.60 0.27 17.40
N LYS A 358 -6.63 0.93 16.85
CA LYS A 358 -7.89 1.19 17.55
C LYS A 358 -8.57 -0.12 17.94
N PHE A 359 -8.67 -1.08 17.02
CA PHE A 359 -9.21 -2.40 17.33
C PHE A 359 -8.43 -3.10 18.44
N ALA A 360 -7.11 -3.09 18.38
CA ALA A 360 -6.26 -3.67 19.43
C ALA A 360 -6.44 -2.94 20.78
N PHE A 361 -6.56 -1.61 20.75
CA PHE A 361 -6.81 -0.80 21.94
C PHE A 361 -8.20 -1.06 22.53
N ASP A 362 -9.24 -1.05 21.72
CA ASP A 362 -10.62 -1.30 22.14
C ASP A 362 -10.76 -2.74 22.67
N PHE A 363 -10.15 -3.73 22.01
CA PHE A 363 -10.16 -5.12 22.47
C PHE A 363 -9.48 -5.31 23.83
N LEU A 364 -8.37 -4.61 24.10
CA LEU A 364 -7.58 -4.78 25.31
C LEU A 364 -7.98 -3.86 26.46
N PHE A 365 -8.37 -2.62 26.18
CA PHE A 365 -8.48 -1.55 27.18
C PHE A 365 -9.90 -1.01 27.38
N PHE A 366 -10.80 -1.17 26.40
CA PHE A 366 -12.20 -0.75 26.55
C PHE A 366 -12.90 -1.36 27.78
N PRO A 367 -12.69 -2.65 28.13
CA PRO A 367 -13.30 -3.24 29.33
C PRO A 367 -12.89 -2.58 30.65
N PHE A 368 -11.72 -1.93 30.70
CA PHE A 368 -11.22 -1.23 31.89
C PHE A 368 -11.68 0.22 31.97
N LEU A 369 -11.98 0.84 30.82
CA LEU A 369 -12.35 2.26 30.71
C LEU A 369 -13.87 2.49 30.69
N SER A 370 -14.66 1.50 30.27
CA SER A 370 -16.12 1.56 30.28
C SER A 370 -16.75 1.18 31.63
N ALA A 371 -15.94 0.91 32.65
CA ALA A 371 -16.35 0.59 34.01
C ALA A 371 -16.21 1.80 34.94
N ALA A 372 -16.72 2.96 34.52
CA ALA A 372 -16.90 4.15 35.34
C ALA A 372 -18.39 4.51 35.41
#